data_AF-A0A099SDI1-F1
#
_entry.id   AF-A0A099SDI1-F1
#
_cell.length_a   1.000
_cell.length_b   1.000
_cell.length_c   1.000
_cell.angle_alpha   90.00
_cell.angle_beta   90.00
_cell.angle_gamma   90.00
#
_symmetry.space_group_name_H-M   'P 1'
#
loop_
_entity.id
_entity.type
_entity.pdbx_description
1 polymer ?
#
loop_
_entity_poly.entity_id
_entity_poly.type
_entity_poly.pdbx_seq_one_letter_code
_entity_poly.pdbx_strand_id
1 'polypeptide(L)'
;MNYFFDRHNRYKNIIEFLCQYKGVSEGELFKILEDEDCKYLLALLLKKYECLNQQEFHENFPSSKVNFKEYMKNAEEKMLFNKRIRDMYFEAEELLDKKVK
;
A
#
# COMPACT_ATOMS: atom_id res chain seq x y z
N MET A 1 -13.64 13.94 17.33
CA MET A 1 -12.58 13.19 16.63
C MET A 1 -12.97 11.73 16.63
N ASN A 2 -13.23 11.15 15.46
CA ASN A 2 -13.59 9.74 15.38
C ASN A 2 -12.30 8.92 15.26
N TYR A 3 -11.77 8.45 16.39
CA TYR A 3 -10.50 7.71 16.44
C TYR A 3 -10.53 6.36 15.70
N PHE A 4 -11.72 5.82 15.39
CA PHE A 4 -11.93 4.52 14.75
C PHE A 4 -12.61 4.59 13.36
N PHE A 5 -13.11 5.76 12.96
CA PHE A 5 -13.50 6.06 11.59
C PHE A 5 -12.18 6.54 10.94
N ASP A 6 -11.36 5.73 10.28
CA ASP A 6 -11.78 4.80 9.25
C ASP A 6 -10.57 4.00 8.71
N ARG A 7 -9.88 3.22 9.54
CA ARG A 7 -8.70 2.45 9.09
C ARG A 7 -9.08 1.49 7.96
N HIS A 8 -10.25 0.86 8.08
CA HIS A 8 -10.75 -0.10 7.10
C HIS A 8 -11.10 0.56 5.76
N ASN A 9 -11.79 1.71 5.71
CA ASN A 9 -12.02 2.34 4.41
C ASN A 9 -10.76 3.04 3.90
N ARG A 10 -9.82 3.50 4.74
CA ARG A 10 -8.50 3.94 4.24
C ARG A 10 -7.77 2.79 3.53
N TYR A 11 -7.74 1.61 4.15
CA TYR A 11 -7.22 0.40 3.51
C TYR A 11 -7.94 0.12 2.20
N LYS A 12 -9.28 0.07 2.22
CA LYS A 12 -10.10 -0.19 1.03
C LYS A 12 -9.86 0.82 -0.09
N ASN A 13 -9.80 2.12 0.23
CA ASN A 13 -9.51 3.18 -0.73
C ASN A 13 -8.14 3.02 -1.38
N ILE A 14 -7.12 2.61 -0.62
CA ILE A 14 -5.78 2.31 -1.14
C ILE A 14 -5.83 1.11 -2.10
N ILE A 15 -6.51 0.03 -1.71
CA ILE A 15 -6.68 -1.17 -2.55
C ILE A 15 -7.42 -0.82 -3.84
N GLU A 16 -8.58 -0.16 -3.74
CA GLU A 16 -9.37 0.26 -4.89
C GLU A 16 -8.58 1.17 -5.83
N PHE A 17 -7.81 2.12 -5.28
CA PHE A 17 -6.96 3.01 -6.06
C PHE A 17 -5.91 2.23 -6.86
N LEU A 18 -5.22 1.28 -6.23
CA LEU A 18 -4.18 0.48 -6.89
C LEU A 18 -4.78 -0.50 -7.91
N CYS A 19 -5.94 -1.08 -7.61
CA CYS A 19 -6.70 -1.91 -8.56
C CYS A 19 -7.09 -1.11 -9.81
N GLN A 20 -7.64 0.10 -9.63
CA GLN A 20 -7.97 1.02 -10.72
C GLN A 20 -6.74 1.38 -11.55
N TYR A 21 -5.62 1.70 -10.90
CA TYR A 21 -4.36 2.03 -11.58
C TYR A 21 -3.83 0.87 -12.43
N LYS A 22 -3.92 -0.37 -11.92
CA LYS A 22 -3.47 -1.58 -12.65
C LYS A 22 -4.50 -2.13 -13.64
N GLY A 23 -5.73 -1.63 -13.62
CA GLY A 23 -6.83 -2.18 -14.41
C GLY A 23 -7.20 -3.60 -13.99
N VAL A 24 -7.04 -3.93 -12.70
CA VAL A 24 -7.38 -5.24 -12.13
C VAL A 24 -8.55 -5.11 -11.16
N SER A 25 -9.25 -6.21 -10.90
CA SER A 25 -10.30 -6.25 -9.88
C SER A 25 -9.74 -6.49 -8.47
N GLU A 26 -10.52 -6.20 -7.44
CA GLU A 26 -10.13 -6.46 -6.03
C GLU A 26 -9.83 -7.93 -5.76
N GLY A 27 -10.56 -8.85 -6.41
CA GLY A 27 -10.29 -10.30 -6.35
C GLY A 27 -8.95 -10.72 -6.98
N GLU A 28 -8.29 -9.79 -7.69
CA GLU A 28 -7.00 -9.98 -8.33
C GLU A 28 -5.88 -9.18 -7.63
N LEU A 29 -6.10 -8.76 -6.38
CA LEU A 29 -5.10 -8.03 -5.58
C LEU A 29 -3.73 -8.70 -5.58
N PHE A 30 -3.67 -10.04 -5.62
CA PHE A 30 -2.41 -10.78 -5.71
C PHE A 30 -1.53 -10.34 -6.91
N LYS A 31 -2.12 -9.91 -8.03
CA LYS A 31 -1.39 -9.40 -9.20
C LYS A 31 -0.67 -8.08 -8.91
N ILE A 32 -1.21 -7.26 -8.01
CA ILE A 32 -0.57 -6.02 -7.53
C ILE A 32 0.68 -6.38 -6.72
N LEU A 33 0.66 -7.52 -6.03
CA LEU A 33 1.76 -8.00 -5.19
C LEU A 33 2.88 -8.67 -5.98
N GLU A 34 2.56 -9.21 -7.16
CA GLU A 34 3.54 -9.76 -8.11
C GLU A 34 4.36 -8.66 -8.80
N ASP A 35 3.78 -7.47 -8.97
CA ASP A 35 4.49 -6.31 -9.51
C ASP A 35 5.36 -5.67 -8.43
N GLU A 36 6.69 -5.69 -8.62
CA GLU A 36 7.64 -5.25 -7.60
C GLU A 36 7.47 -3.76 -7.22
N ASP A 37 7.21 -2.89 -8.19
CA ASP A 37 7.03 -1.45 -7.95
C ASP A 37 5.73 -1.21 -7.16
N CYS A 38 4.63 -1.86 -7.56
CA CYS A 38 3.34 -1.73 -6.88
C CYS A 38 3.28 -2.39 -5.52
N LYS A 39 4.03 -3.48 -5.32
CA LYS A 39 4.23 -4.11 -4.02
C LYS A 39 4.81 -3.10 -3.01
N TYR A 40 5.91 -2.44 -3.38
CA TYR A 40 6.51 -1.43 -2.50
C TYR A 40 5.64 -0.18 -2.35
N LEU A 41 4.96 0.26 -3.42
CA LEU A 41 4.00 1.36 -3.33
C LEU A 41 2.88 1.07 -2.33
N LEU A 42 2.27 -0.12 -2.41
CA LEU A 42 1.24 -0.57 -1.46
C LEU A 42 1.78 -0.56 -0.03
N ALA A 43 3.00 -1.06 0.20
CA ALA A 43 3.63 -1.04 1.51
C ALA A 43 3.74 0.37 2.10
N LEU A 44 4.24 1.32 1.29
CA LEU A 44 4.44 2.71 1.70
C LEU A 44 3.12 3.41 2.02
N LEU A 45 2.10 3.24 1.17
CA LEU A 45 0.78 3.84 1.39
C LEU A 45 0.11 3.26 2.64
N LEU A 46 0.14 1.95 2.82
CA LEU A 46 -0.43 1.30 4.01
C LEU A 46 0.26 1.78 5.29
N LYS A 47 1.58 1.99 5.26
CA LYS A 47 2.32 2.57 6.38
C LYS A 47 1.90 4.01 6.64
N LYS A 48 1.85 4.86 5.61
CA LYS A 48 1.48 6.29 5.72
C LYS A 48 0.10 6.50 6.32
N TYR A 49 -0.89 5.71 5.88
CA TYR A 49 -2.27 5.83 6.33
C TYR A 49 -2.58 4.97 7.57
N GLU A 50 -1.56 4.36 8.19
CA GLU A 50 -1.68 3.51 9.40
C GLU A 50 -2.68 2.35 9.22
N CYS A 51 -2.72 1.80 8.01
CA CYS A 51 -3.66 0.78 7.56
C CYS A 51 -3.17 -0.65 7.78
N LEU A 52 -1.96 -0.82 8.33
CA LEU A 52 -1.41 -2.15 8.49
C LEU A 52 -0.51 -2.27 9.71
N ASN A 53 -0.84 -3.23 10.57
CA ASN A 53 0.04 -3.73 11.61
C ASN A 53 0.66 -5.10 11.21
N GLN A 54 1.65 -5.56 11.97
CA GLN A 54 2.37 -6.80 11.67
C GLN A 54 1.46 -8.03 11.58
N GLN A 55 0.41 -8.10 12.41
CA GLN A 55 -0.53 -9.22 12.40
C GLN A 55 -1.37 -9.22 11.11
N GLU A 56 -1.94 -8.08 10.76
CA GLU A 56 -2.74 -7.90 9.53
C GLU A 56 -1.91 -8.15 8.25
N PHE A 57 -0.61 -7.85 8.28
CA PHE A 57 0.29 -8.20 7.17
C PHE A 57 0.35 -9.70 6.95
N HIS A 58 0.56 -10.49 8.00
CA HIS A 58 0.71 -11.93 7.85
C HIS A 58 -0.60 -12.63 7.46
N GLU A 59 -1.75 -12.07 7.85
CA GLU A 59 -3.07 -12.56 7.45
C GLU A 59 -3.39 -12.28 5.97
N ASN A 60 -3.04 -11.10 5.46
CA ASN A 60 -3.31 -10.69 4.08
C ASN A 60 -2.19 -11.08 3.08
N PHE A 61 -0.98 -11.35 3.59
CA PHE A 61 0.19 -11.73 2.80
C PHE A 61 0.83 -13.04 3.32
N PRO A 62 0.06 -14.12 3.51
CA PRO A 62 0.51 -15.34 4.17
C PRO A 62 1.61 -16.08 3.41
N SER A 63 1.76 -15.81 2.11
CA SER A 63 2.81 -16.38 1.25
C SER A 63 4.16 -15.65 1.33
N SER A 64 4.23 -14.49 1.99
CA SER A 64 5.48 -13.75 2.10
C SER A 64 6.36 -14.37 3.20
N LYS A 65 7.41 -15.10 2.81
CA LYS A 65 8.49 -15.55 3.71
C LYS A 65 9.30 -14.37 4.31
N VAL A 66 8.94 -13.15 3.95
CA VAL A 66 9.67 -11.92 4.27
C VAL A 66 9.10 -11.34 5.56
N ASN A 67 9.97 -10.99 6.50
CA ASN A 67 9.58 -10.34 7.73
C ASN A 67 8.95 -8.97 7.41
N PHE A 68 7.80 -8.64 8.03
CA PHE A 68 7.14 -7.33 7.87
C PHE A 68 8.09 -6.14 8.00
N LYS A 69 9.02 -6.17 8.97
CA LYS A 69 10.00 -5.10 9.18
C LYS A 69 10.98 -4.98 8.02
N GLU A 70 11.45 -6.11 7.50
CA GLU A 70 12.38 -6.14 6.36
C GLU A 70 11.67 -5.67 5.09
N TYR A 71 10.44 -6.12 4.88
CA TYR A 71 9.60 -5.66 3.77
C TYR A 71 9.39 -4.14 3.79
N MET A 72 9.06 -3.58 4.95
CA MET A 72 8.89 -2.13 5.11
C MET A 72 10.20 -1.37 4.90
N LYS A 73 11.31 -1.87 5.47
CA LYS A 73 12.63 -1.27 5.28
C LYS A 73 13.01 -1.24 3.79
N ASN A 74 12.79 -2.35 3.08
CA ASN A 74 13.08 -2.43 1.64
C ASN A 74 12.20 -1.46 0.84
N ALA A 75 10.93 -1.29 1.20
CA ALA A 75 10.04 -0.32 0.56
C ALA A 75 10.54 1.13 0.75
N GLU A 76 10.98 1.48 1.96
CA GLU A 76 11.55 2.80 2.26
C GLU A 76 12.86 3.04 1.51
N GLU A 77 13.76 2.07 1.47
CA GLU A 77 14.99 2.17 0.69
C GLU A 77 14.69 2.38 -0.80
N LYS A 78 13.73 1.64 -1.35
CA LYS A 78 13.30 1.81 -2.75
C LYS A 78 12.72 3.20 -3.00
N MET A 79 11.96 3.78 -2.06
CA MET A 79 11.48 5.16 -2.17
C MET A 79 12.61 6.19 -2.23
N LEU A 80 13.73 5.94 -1.54
CA LEU A 80 14.89 6.84 -1.56
C LEU A 80 15.67 6.74 -2.88
N PHE A 81 15.89 5.53 -3.39
CA PHE A 81 16.80 5.31 -4.53
C PHE A 81 16.10 5.18 -5.88
N ASN A 82 14.83 4.77 -5.94
CA ASN A 82 14.08 4.61 -7.18
C ASN A 82 13.13 5.79 -7.40
N LYS A 83 13.51 6.69 -8.33
CA LYS A 83 12.72 7.88 -8.68
C LYS A 83 11.29 7.51 -9.11
N ARG A 84 11.11 6.44 -9.88
CA ARG A 84 9.77 6.03 -10.35
C ARG A 84 8.85 5.69 -9.19
N ILE A 85 9.31 4.87 -8.24
CA ILE A 85 8.53 4.50 -7.06
C ILE A 85 8.21 5.74 -6.23
N ARG A 86 9.17 6.65 -6.06
CA ARG A 86 8.97 7.90 -5.33
C ARG A 86 7.92 8.80 -5.97
N ASP A 87 8.01 9.02 -7.28
CA ASP A 87 7.08 9.87 -8.02
C ASP A 87 5.66 9.25 -7.97
N MET A 88 5.55 7.93 -8.17
CA MET A 88 4.28 7.19 -8.01
C MET A 88 3.69 7.32 -6.61
N TYR A 89 4.52 7.26 -5.56
CA TYR A 89 4.07 7.42 -4.18
C TYR A 89 3.46 8.80 -3.93
N PHE A 90 4.16 9.87 -4.30
CA PHE A 90 3.67 11.23 -4.04
C PHE A 90 2.42 11.55 -4.87
N GLU A 91 2.36 11.10 -6.13
CA GLU A 91 1.15 11.23 -6.94
C GLU A 91 -0.04 10.48 -6.33
N ALA A 92 0.18 9.25 -5.88
CA ALA A 92 -0.86 8.45 -5.20
C ALA A 92 -1.34 9.12 -3.90
N GLU A 93 -0.41 9.64 -3.09
CA GLU A 93 -0.72 10.38 -1.86
C GLU A 93 -1.59 11.61 -2.15
N GLU A 94 -1.24 12.43 -3.14
CA GLU A 94 -2.04 13.59 -3.53
C GLU A 94 -3.45 13.22 -3.99
N LEU A 95 -3.60 12.14 -4.74
CA LEU A 95 -4.89 11.67 -5.25
C LEU A 95 -5.76 11.07 -4.13
N LEU A 96 -5.16 10.31 -3.22
CA LEU A 96 -5.85 9.73 -2.07
C LEU A 96 -6.29 10.81 -1.07
N ASP A 97 -5.43 11.78 -0.77
CA ASP A 97 -5.77 12.89 0.14
C ASP A 97 -6.88 13.80 -0.42
N LYS A 98 -6.99 13.92 -1.75
CA LYS A 98 -8.12 14.61 -2.41
C LYS A 98 -9.45 13.85 -2.27
N LYS A 99 -9.42 12.52 -2.16
CA LYS A 99 -10.62 11.67 -1.98
C LYS A 99 -11.08 11.56 -0.53
N VAL A 100 -10.22 11.88 0.44
CA VAL A 100 -10.50 11.77 1.89
C VAL A 100 -11.05 13.07 2.49
N LYS A 101 -11.10 14.17 1.72
CA LYS A 101 -11.68 15.47 2.12
C LYS A 101 -13.16 15.60 1.84
#